data_AF-A0A1A8UI15-F1
#
_entry.id   AF-A0A1A8UI15-F1
#
_cell.length_a   1.000
_cell.length_b   1.000
_cell.length_c   1.000
_cell.angle_alpha   90.00
_cell.angle_beta   90.00
_cell.angle_gamma   90.00
#
_symmetry.space_group_name_H-M   'P 1'
#
loop_
_entity.id
_entity.type
_entity.pdbx_description
1 polymer ?
#
loop_
_entity_poly.entity_id
_entity_poly.type
_entity_poly.pdbx_seq_one_letter_code
_entity_poly.pdbx_strand_id
1 'polypeptide(L)'
;IILHFQISDIQVNGQSEDMTAKEKLLLWSQRMTDGYQGIRCDNFTSSWRDGKLFNAVIHKHYPRLIDMGKVYRQTNLENLEQAFGVAERDLGVTRLLDPEDVDVPHPDEKSIITYVSSLYDVMPRVDAHDGLRANELELRWQEYYELVTILLQWIRHHVTIFEERKFPGSYEEIELLWRQFLKFKETELPVKESDKIHSKQIYQSFESAVQAGQVKVP
;
A
#
# COMPACT_ATOMS: atom_id res chain seq x y z
N ILE A 1 -24.09 30.71 18.76
CA ILE A 1 -24.32 29.24 18.93
C ILE A 1 -23.05 28.58 18.43
N ILE A 2 -22.16 28.18 19.35
CA ILE A 2 -20.90 27.53 19.01
C ILE A 2 -21.26 26.07 18.67
N LEU A 3 -20.98 25.65 17.44
CA LEU A 3 -21.21 24.30 16.96
C LEU A 3 -20.52 23.31 17.90
N HIS A 4 -21.33 22.48 18.54
CA HIS A 4 -20.90 21.34 19.34
C HIS A 4 -20.16 20.38 18.41
N PHE A 5 -18.83 20.45 18.42
CA PHE A 5 -17.94 19.51 17.72
C PHE A 5 -18.20 18.09 18.22
N GLN A 6 -19.07 17.34 17.54
CA GLN A 6 -19.00 15.90 17.55
C GLN A 6 -17.87 15.55 16.58
N ILE A 7 -16.68 15.25 17.10
CA ILE A 7 -15.73 14.51 16.27
C ILE A 7 -16.39 13.15 16.05
N SER A 8 -16.69 12.84 14.79
CA SER A 8 -17.24 11.56 14.37
C SER A 8 -16.40 10.42 14.95
N ASP A 9 -17.01 9.26 15.18
CA ASP A 9 -16.29 8.07 15.61
C ASP A 9 -15.34 7.62 14.47
N ILE A 10 -14.12 8.18 14.47
CA ILE A 10 -13.10 7.94 13.46
C ILE A 10 -12.58 6.52 13.64
N GLN A 11 -12.65 5.75 12.57
CA GLN A 11 -12.28 4.34 12.51
C GLN A 11 -11.24 4.16 11.42
N VAL A 12 -10.02 3.85 11.83
CA VAL A 12 -8.85 3.73 10.95
C VAL A 12 -8.10 2.47 11.31
N ASN A 13 -7.73 1.66 10.33
CA ASN A 13 -7.04 0.37 10.60
C ASN A 13 -5.76 0.64 11.41
N GLY A 14 -5.30 -0.27 12.26
CA GLY A 14 -4.08 -0.03 13.04
C GLY A 14 -4.13 1.17 14.00
N GLN A 15 -5.31 1.75 14.26
CA GLN A 15 -5.51 2.60 15.42
C GLN A 15 -5.39 1.77 16.70
N SER A 16 -4.88 2.35 17.78
CA SER A 16 -4.95 1.77 19.11
C SER A 16 -6.12 2.37 19.90
N GLU A 17 -6.58 1.67 20.94
CA GLU A 17 -7.75 2.08 21.74
C GLU A 17 -7.51 3.38 22.51
N ASP A 18 -6.26 3.71 22.80
CA ASP A 18 -5.81 4.88 23.55
C ASP A 18 -5.62 6.15 22.68
N MET A 19 -5.73 6.04 21.35
CA MET A 19 -5.60 7.20 20.48
C MET A 19 -6.77 8.18 20.64
N THR A 20 -6.42 9.46 20.77
CA THR A 20 -7.38 10.57 20.67
C THR A 20 -7.96 10.67 19.27
N ALA A 21 -9.14 11.28 19.15
CA ALA A 21 -9.78 11.46 17.85
C ALA A 21 -8.92 12.27 16.86
N LYS A 22 -8.13 13.24 17.36
CA LYS A 22 -7.14 14.00 16.57
C LYS A 22 -6.05 13.08 16.02
N GLU A 23 -5.48 12.20 16.84
CA GLU A 23 -4.45 11.26 16.40
C GLU A 23 -5.00 10.26 15.38
N LYS A 24 -6.24 9.80 15.56
CA LYS A 24 -6.91 8.94 14.58
C LYS A 24 -7.12 9.66 13.24
N LEU A 25 -7.57 10.92 13.28
CA LEU A 25 -7.70 11.73 12.07
C LEU A 25 -6.34 11.97 11.37
N LEU A 26 -5.27 12.15 12.16
CA LEU A 26 -3.93 12.32 11.62
C LEU A 26 -3.46 11.04 10.92
N LEU A 27 -3.65 9.88 11.56
CA LEU A 27 -3.35 8.58 10.96
C LEU A 27 -4.14 8.33 9.68
N TRP A 28 -5.44 8.68 9.67
CA TRP A 28 -6.26 8.62 8.46
C TRP A 28 -5.66 9.48 7.34
N SER A 29 -5.36 10.75 7.65
CA SER A 29 -4.82 11.72 6.68
C SER A 29 -3.50 11.23 6.09
N GLN A 30 -2.60 10.68 6.91
CA GLN A 30 -1.34 10.09 6.48
C GLN A 30 -1.56 8.95 5.47
N ARG A 31 -2.52 8.07 5.73
CA ARG A 31 -2.85 6.97 4.80
C ARG A 31 -3.48 7.41 3.50
N MET A 32 -4.28 8.46 3.54
CA MET A 32 -4.85 9.02 2.32
C MET A 32 -3.75 9.54 1.40
N THR A 33 -2.60 9.91 1.96
CA THR A 33 -1.45 10.45 1.24
C THR A 33 -0.31 9.46 1.02
N ASP A 34 -0.50 8.20 1.42
CA ASP A 34 0.48 7.16 1.14
C ASP A 34 0.54 6.87 -0.38
N GLY A 35 1.77 6.79 -0.90
CA GLY A 35 2.07 6.67 -2.32
C GLY A 35 2.17 8.00 -3.10
N TYR A 36 1.91 9.15 -2.49
CA TYR A 36 2.08 10.45 -3.14
C TYR A 36 3.45 11.05 -2.84
N GLN A 37 4.24 11.27 -3.89
CA GLN A 37 5.60 11.78 -3.74
C GLN A 37 5.62 13.19 -3.14
N GLY A 38 6.44 13.39 -2.09
CA GLY A 38 6.68 14.70 -1.50
C GLY A 38 5.51 15.29 -0.70
N ILE A 39 4.45 14.52 -0.45
CA ILE A 39 3.32 14.93 0.38
C ILE A 39 3.40 14.18 1.71
N ARG A 40 3.39 14.91 2.82
CA ARG A 40 3.42 14.34 4.18
C ARG A 40 2.45 15.09 5.08
N CYS A 41 1.78 14.35 5.96
CA CYS A 41 0.88 14.91 6.96
C CYS A 41 1.46 14.68 8.35
N ASP A 42 2.15 15.70 8.88
CA ASP A 42 2.74 15.64 10.22
C ASP A 42 1.93 16.45 11.26
N ASN A 43 1.00 17.32 10.81
CA ASN A 43 0.16 18.17 11.66
C ASN A 43 -1.12 18.63 10.95
N PHE A 44 -2.01 19.35 11.66
CA PHE A 44 -3.19 20.01 11.11
C PHE A 44 -3.01 21.54 10.94
N THR A 45 -1.79 21.97 10.61
CA THR A 45 -1.48 23.38 10.33
C THR A 45 -0.66 23.49 9.04
N SER A 46 0.67 23.60 9.17
CA SER A 46 1.58 23.86 8.04
C SER A 46 1.60 22.75 6.99
N SER A 47 1.28 21.50 7.35
CA SER A 47 1.24 20.39 6.38
C SER A 47 0.15 20.59 5.31
N TRP A 48 -0.92 21.31 5.65
CA TRP A 48 -2.09 21.52 4.79
C TRP A 48 -2.04 22.83 3.99
N ARG A 49 -1.09 23.71 4.35
CA ARG A 49 -0.95 25.06 3.80
C ARG A 49 -0.83 25.08 2.28
N ASP A 50 -0.09 24.15 1.69
CA ASP A 50 0.18 24.15 0.25
C ASP A 50 -0.96 23.55 -0.61
N GLY A 51 -2.05 23.13 0.05
CA GLY A 51 -3.24 22.56 -0.57
C GLY A 51 -3.05 21.15 -1.15
N LYS A 52 -1.83 20.59 -1.19
CA LYS A 52 -1.60 19.28 -1.83
C LYS A 52 -2.23 18.14 -1.04
N LEU A 53 -2.23 18.22 0.30
CA LEU A 53 -2.90 17.23 1.15
C LEU A 53 -4.39 17.12 0.86
N PHE A 54 -5.11 18.25 0.77
CA PHE A 54 -6.54 18.23 0.45
C PHE A 54 -6.83 17.56 -0.90
N ASN A 55 -6.04 17.89 -1.92
CA ASN A 55 -6.16 17.29 -3.24
C ASN A 55 -5.84 15.78 -3.23
N ALA A 56 -4.79 15.36 -2.51
CA ALA A 56 -4.43 13.95 -2.39
C ALA A 56 -5.50 13.12 -1.69
N VAL A 57 -6.11 13.67 -0.63
CA VAL A 57 -7.24 13.04 0.08
C VAL A 57 -8.42 12.80 -0.85
N ILE A 58 -8.81 13.80 -1.66
CA ILE A 58 -9.89 13.67 -2.63
C ILE A 58 -9.52 12.65 -3.73
N HIS A 59 -8.30 12.77 -4.28
CA HIS A 59 -7.82 11.91 -5.37
C HIS A 59 -7.75 10.43 -4.96
N LYS A 60 -7.42 10.13 -3.68
CA LYS A 60 -7.31 8.74 -3.19
C LYS A 60 -8.61 7.95 -3.40
N HIS A 61 -9.74 8.59 -3.20
CA HIS A 61 -11.06 7.97 -3.37
C HIS A 61 -11.68 8.25 -4.75
N TYR A 62 -11.39 9.42 -5.32
CA TYR A 62 -12.00 9.89 -6.56
C TYR A 62 -10.93 10.39 -7.55
N PRO A 63 -10.11 9.48 -8.13
CA PRO A 63 -8.96 9.86 -8.95
C PRO A 63 -9.35 10.61 -10.24
N ARG A 64 -10.61 10.54 -10.66
CA ARG A 64 -11.11 11.25 -11.84
C ARG A 64 -11.38 12.74 -11.60
N LEU A 65 -11.50 13.18 -10.35
CA LEU A 65 -11.84 14.56 -10.00
C LEU A 65 -10.62 15.48 -9.92
N ILE A 66 -9.43 14.92 -9.70
CA ILE A 66 -8.19 15.65 -9.44
C ILE A 66 -7.10 15.19 -10.40
N ASP A 67 -6.39 16.13 -11.03
CA ASP A 67 -5.17 15.84 -11.78
C ASP A 67 -3.94 16.17 -10.90
N MET A 68 -3.39 15.15 -10.25
CA MET A 68 -2.23 15.35 -9.36
C MET A 68 -1.00 15.87 -10.09
N GLY A 69 -0.86 15.60 -11.40
CA GLY A 69 0.22 16.16 -12.20
C GLY A 69 0.19 17.69 -12.19
N LYS A 70 -1.01 18.30 -12.21
CA LYS A 70 -1.18 19.75 -12.08
C LYS A 70 -0.94 20.24 -10.65
N VAL A 71 -1.49 19.53 -9.65
CA VAL A 71 -1.38 19.89 -8.23
C VAL A 71 0.07 20.12 -7.79
N TYR A 72 1.00 19.31 -8.30
CA TYR A 72 2.42 19.45 -7.98
C TYR A 72 3.08 20.72 -8.53
N ARG A 73 2.49 21.37 -9.53
CA ARG A 73 3.04 22.55 -10.23
C ARG A 73 2.30 23.85 -9.93
N GLN A 74 1.12 23.75 -9.33
CA GLN A 74 0.27 24.88 -8.97
C GLN A 74 0.76 25.58 -7.70
N THR A 75 0.31 26.82 -7.54
CA THR A 75 0.48 27.59 -6.30
C THR A 75 -0.41 27.04 -5.18
N ASN A 76 -0.10 27.42 -3.93
CA ASN A 76 -0.89 27.02 -2.76
C ASN A 76 -2.36 27.42 -2.91
N LEU A 77 -2.63 28.68 -3.28
CA LEU A 77 -3.98 29.20 -3.46
C LEU A 77 -4.76 28.45 -4.54
N GLU A 78 -4.13 28.14 -5.68
CA GLU A 78 -4.77 27.35 -6.74
C GLU A 78 -5.13 25.94 -6.27
N ASN A 79 -4.22 25.29 -5.53
CA ASN A 79 -4.47 23.95 -4.97
C ASN A 79 -5.61 23.97 -3.94
N LEU A 80 -5.62 24.96 -3.05
CA LEU A 80 -6.66 25.13 -2.02
C LEU A 80 -8.02 25.41 -2.67
N GLU A 81 -8.09 26.36 -3.60
CA GLU A 81 -9.32 26.70 -4.33
C GLU A 81 -9.88 25.49 -5.08
N GLN A 82 -9.01 24.74 -5.78
CA GLN A 82 -9.42 23.53 -6.49
C GLN A 82 -9.99 22.48 -5.54
N ALA A 83 -9.28 22.19 -4.45
CA ALA A 83 -9.72 21.16 -3.51
C ALA A 83 -11.06 21.51 -2.87
N PHE A 84 -11.21 22.75 -2.40
CA PHE A 84 -12.45 23.20 -1.76
C PHE A 84 -13.61 23.25 -2.74
N GLY A 85 -13.38 23.72 -3.97
CA GLY A 85 -14.40 23.76 -5.02
C GLY A 85 -14.85 22.38 -5.49
N VAL A 86 -13.94 21.40 -5.59
CA VAL A 86 -14.28 20.00 -5.90
C VAL A 86 -15.02 19.35 -4.73
N ALA A 87 -14.55 19.53 -3.50
CA ALA A 87 -15.19 18.96 -2.32
C ALA A 87 -16.63 19.47 -2.14
N GLU A 88 -16.89 20.75 -2.38
CA GLU A 88 -18.23 21.33 -2.30
C GLU A 88 -19.13 20.82 -3.42
N ARG A 89 -18.70 20.94 -4.69
CA ARG A 89 -19.53 20.65 -5.85
C ARG A 89 -19.79 19.15 -6.04
N ASP A 90 -18.75 18.33 -5.87
CA ASP A 90 -18.78 16.91 -6.24
C ASP A 90 -18.97 15.98 -5.04
N LEU A 91 -18.59 16.41 -3.82
CA LEU A 91 -18.70 15.61 -2.59
C LEU A 91 -19.71 16.17 -1.57
N GLY A 92 -20.25 17.37 -1.80
CA GLY A 92 -21.23 18.00 -0.91
C GLY A 92 -20.65 18.49 0.43
N VAL A 93 -19.33 18.67 0.52
CA VAL A 93 -18.67 19.15 1.74
C VAL A 93 -18.75 20.67 1.79
N THR A 94 -19.41 21.22 2.81
CA THR A 94 -19.52 22.66 3.01
C THR A 94 -18.14 23.31 3.05
N ARG A 95 -17.94 24.36 2.24
CA ARG A 95 -16.70 25.14 2.22
C ARG A 95 -16.58 26.00 3.50
N LEU A 96 -15.84 25.49 4.49
CA LEU A 96 -15.63 26.17 5.79
C LEU A 96 -14.37 27.03 5.84
N LEU A 97 -13.48 26.88 4.85
CA LEU A 97 -12.18 27.53 4.82
C LEU A 97 -12.05 28.37 3.55
N ASP A 98 -11.47 29.56 3.70
CA ASP A 98 -11.01 30.37 2.59
C ASP A 98 -9.53 30.08 2.30
N PRO A 99 -9.12 29.94 1.03
CA PRO A 99 -7.72 29.67 0.68
C PRO A 99 -6.72 30.66 1.29
N GLU A 100 -7.09 31.93 1.39
CA GLU A 100 -6.23 32.98 1.95
C GLU A 100 -5.97 32.80 3.45
N ASP A 101 -6.94 32.25 4.20
CA ASP A 101 -6.80 31.96 5.63
C ASP A 101 -5.96 30.69 5.89
N VAL A 102 -5.80 29.84 4.87
CA VAL A 102 -5.01 28.62 4.92
C VAL A 102 -3.59 28.83 4.38
N ASP A 103 -3.38 29.68 3.38
CA ASP A 103 -2.04 30.00 2.86
C ASP A 103 -1.28 31.03 3.72
N VAL A 104 -1.22 30.77 5.02
CA VAL A 104 -0.46 31.55 6.00
C VAL A 104 0.57 30.66 6.69
N PRO A 105 1.63 31.20 7.31
CA PRO A 105 2.66 30.40 7.96
C PRO A 105 2.13 29.43 9.03
N HIS A 106 1.07 29.82 9.74
CA HIS A 106 0.45 29.05 10.82
C HIS A 106 -1.09 29.10 10.72
N PRO A 107 -1.70 28.25 9.89
CA PRO A 107 -3.16 28.17 9.77
C PRO A 107 -3.79 27.72 11.09
N ASP A 108 -5.05 28.11 11.35
CA ASP A 108 -5.74 27.72 12.57
C ASP A 108 -6.02 26.22 12.61
N GLU A 109 -5.42 25.53 13.59
CA GLU A 109 -5.45 24.07 13.68
C GLU A 109 -6.87 23.52 13.82
N LYS A 110 -7.72 24.19 14.61
CA LYS A 110 -9.09 23.73 14.84
C LYS A 110 -9.93 23.82 13.58
N SER A 111 -9.75 24.88 12.80
CA SER A 111 -10.44 25.09 11.54
C SER A 111 -10.04 24.02 10.52
N ILE A 112 -8.74 23.70 10.40
CA ILE A 112 -8.27 22.59 9.55
C ILE A 112 -8.85 21.25 10.02
N ILE A 113 -8.80 20.95 11.33
CA ILE A 113 -9.39 19.71 11.89
C ILE A 113 -10.89 19.63 11.57
N THR A 114 -11.64 20.74 11.70
CA THR A 114 -13.08 20.79 11.37
C THR A 114 -13.30 20.34 9.94
N TYR A 115 -12.57 20.95 9.01
CA TYR A 115 -12.78 20.73 7.59
C TYR A 115 -12.31 19.34 7.16
N VAL A 116 -11.15 18.87 7.65
CA VAL A 116 -10.67 17.51 7.40
C VAL A 116 -11.61 16.46 7.99
N SER A 117 -12.24 16.73 9.14
CA SER A 117 -13.28 15.84 9.71
C SER A 117 -14.50 15.78 8.79
N SER A 118 -14.95 16.91 8.24
CA SER A 118 -16.07 16.91 7.28
C SER A 118 -15.76 16.19 5.97
N LEU A 119 -14.50 16.23 5.52
CA LEU A 119 -14.03 15.39 4.41
C LEU A 119 -14.09 13.91 4.79
N TYR A 120 -13.56 13.53 5.96
CA TYR A 120 -13.61 12.15 6.44
C TYR A 120 -15.04 11.58 6.46
N ASP A 121 -16.02 12.37 6.92
CA ASP A 121 -17.41 11.93 7.05
C ASP A 121 -18.08 11.53 5.72
N VAL A 122 -17.68 12.16 4.62
CA VAL A 122 -18.23 11.86 3.28
C VAL A 122 -17.42 10.82 2.51
N MET A 123 -16.20 10.49 2.97
CA MET A 123 -15.37 9.51 2.29
C MET A 123 -15.87 8.08 2.55
N PRO A 124 -15.80 7.19 1.55
CA PRO A 124 -16.14 5.79 1.75
C PRO A 124 -15.31 5.20 2.88
N ARG A 125 -15.99 4.62 3.87
CA ARG A 125 -15.33 3.86 4.94
C ARG A 125 -14.73 2.61 4.29
N VAL A 126 -13.40 2.56 4.21
CA VAL A 126 -12.72 1.30 3.89
C VAL A 126 -12.89 0.45 5.13
N ASP A 127 -13.75 -0.58 5.04
CA ASP A 127 -13.92 -1.50 6.16
C ASP A 127 -12.54 -2.00 6.57
N ALA A 128 -12.23 -1.95 7.87
CA ALA A 128 -10.90 -2.32 8.35
C ALA A 128 -10.51 -3.74 7.93
N HIS A 129 -11.53 -4.57 7.75
CA HIS A 129 -11.45 -5.90 7.20
C HIS A 129 -10.94 -5.95 5.75
N ASP A 130 -11.36 -5.02 4.88
CA ASP A 130 -10.94 -4.98 3.48
C ASP A 130 -9.49 -4.51 3.33
N GLY A 131 -9.05 -3.54 4.14
CA GLY A 131 -7.65 -3.12 4.17
C GLY A 131 -6.71 -4.19 4.73
N LEU A 132 -7.12 -4.90 5.78
CA LEU A 132 -6.38 -6.06 6.30
C LEU A 132 -6.30 -7.19 5.27
N ARG A 133 -7.41 -7.50 4.61
CA ARG A 133 -7.48 -8.52 3.57
C ARG A 133 -6.60 -8.16 2.37
N ALA A 134 -6.59 -6.90 1.93
CA ALA A 134 -5.72 -6.45 0.87
C ALA A 134 -4.23 -6.60 1.23
N ASN A 135 -3.85 -6.22 2.46
CA ASN A 135 -2.48 -6.40 2.94
C ASN A 135 -2.09 -7.89 3.06
N GLU A 136 -3.01 -8.75 3.51
CA GLU A 136 -2.75 -10.19 3.60
C GLU A 136 -2.56 -10.81 2.20
N LEU A 137 -3.38 -10.42 1.22
CA LEU A 137 -3.25 -10.87 -0.16
C LEU A 137 -1.92 -10.45 -0.78
N GLU A 138 -1.46 -9.21 -0.53
CA GLU A 138 -0.16 -8.72 -0.99
C GLU A 138 0.99 -9.53 -0.37
N LEU A 139 0.93 -9.81 0.93
CA LEU A 139 1.95 -10.60 1.63
C LEU A 139 2.03 -12.04 1.08
N ARG A 140 0.88 -12.67 0.83
CA ARG A 140 0.78 -14.01 0.24
C ARG A 140 1.34 -14.04 -1.18
N TRP A 141 1.06 -13.02 -1.97
CA TRP A 141 1.61 -12.86 -3.31
C TRP A 141 3.13 -12.75 -3.27
N GLN A 142 3.68 -11.92 -2.38
CA GLN A 142 5.11 -11.75 -2.21
C GLN A 142 5.80 -13.07 -1.80
N GLU A 143 5.25 -13.78 -0.81
CA GLU A 143 5.75 -15.08 -0.38
C GLU A 143 5.77 -16.10 -1.54
N TYR A 144 4.68 -16.17 -2.31
CA TYR A 144 4.60 -17.02 -3.49
C TYR A 144 5.65 -16.66 -4.55
N TYR A 145 5.77 -15.38 -4.87
CA TYR A 145 6.67 -14.89 -5.91
C TYR A 145 8.13 -15.15 -5.58
N GLU A 146 8.54 -14.87 -4.34
CA GLU A 146 9.90 -15.14 -3.85
C GLU A 146 10.24 -16.65 -3.94
N LEU A 147 9.34 -17.49 -3.43
CA LEU A 147 9.53 -18.95 -3.42
C LEU A 147 9.63 -19.54 -4.84
N VAL A 148 8.73 -19.14 -5.74
CA VAL A 148 8.74 -19.59 -7.14
C VAL A 148 9.99 -19.09 -7.87
N THR A 149 10.44 -17.88 -7.60
CA THR A 149 11.68 -17.34 -8.20
C THR A 149 12.90 -18.17 -7.77
N ILE A 150 13.01 -18.50 -6.48
CA ILE A 150 14.09 -19.34 -5.95
C ILE A 150 14.03 -20.74 -6.57
N LEU A 151 12.83 -21.34 -6.63
CA LEU A 151 12.62 -22.65 -7.24
C LEU A 151 13.05 -22.67 -8.72
N LEU A 152 12.65 -21.66 -9.50
CA LEU A 152 13.00 -21.57 -10.92
C LEU A 152 14.51 -21.40 -11.12
N GLN A 153 15.17 -20.59 -10.29
CA GLN A 153 16.63 -20.44 -10.33
C GLN A 153 17.33 -21.76 -10.01
N TRP A 154 16.88 -22.47 -8.97
CA TRP A 154 17.44 -23.77 -8.58
C TRP A 154 17.26 -24.83 -9.67
N ILE A 155 16.06 -24.94 -10.26
CA ILE A 155 15.78 -25.86 -11.36
C ILE A 155 16.72 -25.58 -12.55
N ARG A 156 16.82 -24.31 -12.98
CA ARG A 156 17.69 -23.93 -14.10
C ARG A 156 19.16 -24.26 -13.85
N HIS A 157 19.64 -24.01 -12.63
CA HIS A 157 21.01 -24.32 -12.24
C HIS A 157 21.29 -25.83 -12.31
N HIS A 158 20.44 -26.66 -11.69
CA HIS A 158 20.65 -28.10 -11.67
C HIS A 158 20.43 -28.76 -13.03
N VAL A 159 19.48 -28.28 -13.84
CA VAL A 159 19.34 -28.75 -15.23
C VAL A 159 20.65 -28.54 -16.00
N THR A 160 21.27 -27.37 -15.86
CA THR A 160 22.57 -27.08 -16.51
C THR A 160 23.66 -28.05 -16.06
N ILE A 161 23.73 -28.37 -14.76
CA ILE A 161 24.70 -29.33 -14.22
C ILE A 161 24.43 -30.75 -14.75
N PHE A 162 23.17 -31.19 -14.76
CA PHE A 162 22.79 -32.54 -15.18
C PHE A 162 22.84 -32.77 -16.69
N GLU A 163 22.83 -31.70 -17.49
CA GLU A 163 23.03 -31.77 -18.94
C GLU A 163 24.50 -31.94 -19.36
N GLU A 164 25.46 -31.79 -18.44
CA GLU A 164 26.88 -32.02 -18.71
C GLU A 164 27.14 -33.49 -19.09
N ARG A 165 27.78 -33.68 -20.25
CA ARG A 165 28.03 -35.02 -20.83
C ARG A 165 29.48 -35.49 -20.68
N LYS A 166 30.31 -34.71 -19.99
CA LYS A 166 31.69 -35.08 -19.70
C LYS A 166 31.75 -35.97 -18.46
N PHE A 167 32.02 -37.24 -18.69
CA PHE A 167 32.24 -38.21 -17.62
C PHE A 167 33.74 -38.29 -17.28
N PRO A 168 34.09 -38.49 -16.00
CA PRO A 168 35.46 -38.70 -15.59
C PRO A 168 36.05 -39.99 -16.16
N GLY A 169 37.38 -40.04 -16.26
CA GLY A 169 38.10 -41.18 -16.85
C GLY A 169 38.49 -42.25 -15.84
N SER A 170 38.41 -41.97 -14.53
CA SER A 170 38.80 -42.87 -13.46
C SER A 170 37.62 -43.38 -12.64
N TYR A 171 37.77 -44.55 -12.04
CA TYR A 171 36.77 -45.14 -11.16
C TYR A 171 36.54 -44.26 -9.92
N GLU A 172 37.61 -43.73 -9.33
CA GLU A 172 37.56 -42.88 -8.14
C GLU A 172 36.75 -41.60 -8.38
N GLU A 173 36.91 -40.95 -9.54
CA GLU A 173 36.14 -39.75 -9.89
C GLU A 173 34.66 -40.07 -10.17
N ILE A 174 34.37 -41.23 -10.80
CA ILE A 174 32.99 -41.70 -10.99
C ILE A 174 32.33 -41.97 -9.63
N GLU A 175 33.04 -42.58 -8.68
CA GLU A 175 32.54 -42.83 -7.33
C GLU A 175 32.24 -41.51 -6.60
N LEU A 176 33.09 -40.49 -6.77
CA LEU A 176 32.87 -39.16 -6.22
C LEU A 176 31.60 -38.49 -6.78
N LEU A 177 31.41 -38.53 -8.10
CA LEU A 177 30.20 -38.01 -8.75
C LEU A 177 28.94 -38.74 -8.26
N TRP A 178 29.01 -40.05 -8.11
CA TRP A 178 27.88 -40.83 -7.58
C TRP A 178 27.50 -40.42 -6.16
N ARG A 179 28.50 -40.22 -5.27
CA ARG A 179 28.25 -39.72 -3.90
C ARG A 179 27.63 -38.33 -3.89
N GLN A 180 28.08 -37.44 -4.77
CA GLN A 180 27.49 -36.10 -4.94
C GLN A 180 26.04 -36.18 -5.40
N PHE A 181 25.74 -37.05 -6.37
CA PHE A 181 24.38 -37.30 -6.84
C PHE A 181 23.48 -37.86 -5.73
N LEU A 182 23.97 -38.83 -4.95
CA LEU A 182 23.22 -39.37 -3.80
C LEU A 182 22.91 -38.27 -2.78
N LYS A 183 23.89 -37.42 -2.43
CA LYS A 183 23.67 -36.29 -1.53
C LYS A 183 22.60 -35.33 -2.07
N PHE A 184 22.68 -34.97 -3.35
CA PHE A 184 21.64 -34.15 -4.00
C PHE A 184 20.25 -34.81 -3.87
N LYS A 185 20.15 -36.10 -4.20
CA LYS A 185 18.89 -36.85 -4.18
C LYS A 185 18.30 -36.99 -2.78
N GLU A 186 19.14 -37.19 -1.77
CA GLU A 186 18.71 -37.47 -0.40
C GLU A 186 18.49 -36.20 0.43
N THR A 187 19.15 -35.09 0.10
CA THR A 187 19.10 -33.88 0.93
C THR A 187 18.50 -32.66 0.22
N GLU A 188 18.85 -32.41 -1.03
CA GLU A 188 18.47 -31.16 -1.71
C GLU A 188 17.13 -31.30 -2.43
N LEU A 189 16.95 -32.39 -3.17
CA LEU A 189 15.73 -32.66 -3.94
C LEU A 189 14.48 -32.72 -3.06
N PRO A 190 14.45 -33.42 -1.91
CA PRO A 190 13.23 -33.50 -1.08
C PRO A 190 12.80 -32.15 -0.52
N VAL A 191 13.75 -31.28 -0.15
CA VAL A 191 13.47 -29.92 0.32
C VAL A 191 12.79 -29.12 -0.80
N LYS A 192 13.30 -29.23 -2.03
CA LYS A 192 12.74 -28.51 -3.18
C LYS A 192 11.39 -29.07 -3.65
N GLU A 193 11.14 -30.35 -3.46
CA GLU A 193 9.79 -30.93 -3.63
C GLU A 193 8.81 -30.37 -2.60
N SER A 194 9.24 -30.22 -1.34
CA SER A 194 8.44 -29.57 -0.30
C SER A 194 8.16 -28.10 -0.64
N ASP A 195 9.17 -27.34 -1.07
CA ASP A 195 9.02 -25.95 -1.52
C ASP A 195 8.00 -25.85 -2.68
N LYS A 196 8.06 -26.78 -3.64
CA LYS A 196 7.09 -26.84 -4.75
C LYS A 196 5.67 -27.08 -4.25
N ILE A 197 5.47 -28.02 -3.32
CA ILE A 197 4.15 -28.29 -2.72
C ILE A 197 3.64 -27.06 -1.97
N HIS A 198 4.51 -26.42 -1.18
CA HIS A 198 4.19 -25.19 -0.45
C HIS A 198 3.76 -24.09 -1.41
N SER A 199 4.52 -23.83 -2.49
CA SER A 199 4.15 -22.81 -3.49
C SER A 199 2.74 -23.01 -4.08
N LYS A 200 2.33 -24.27 -4.29
CA LYS A 200 0.99 -24.61 -4.77
C LYS A 200 -0.07 -24.29 -3.72
N GLN A 201 0.20 -24.57 -2.46
CA GLN A 201 -0.72 -24.28 -1.35
C GLN A 201 -0.89 -22.76 -1.15
N ILE A 202 0.21 -21.99 -1.22
CA ILE A 202 0.11 -20.52 -1.13
C ILE A 202 -0.76 -20.02 -2.28
N TYR A 203 -0.51 -20.42 -3.53
CA TYR A 203 -1.32 -19.98 -4.68
C TYR A 203 -2.80 -20.29 -4.51
N GLN A 204 -3.14 -21.51 -4.10
CA GLN A 204 -4.52 -21.93 -3.85
C GLN A 204 -5.23 -21.06 -2.80
N SER A 205 -4.50 -20.53 -1.82
CA SER A 205 -5.08 -19.67 -0.78
C SER A 205 -5.56 -18.31 -1.30
N PHE A 206 -4.99 -17.80 -2.40
CA PHE A 206 -5.31 -16.48 -2.95
C PHE A 206 -5.76 -16.50 -4.43
N GLU A 207 -5.93 -17.68 -5.04
CA GLU A 207 -6.32 -17.87 -6.44
C GLU A 207 -7.61 -17.12 -6.81
N SER A 208 -8.62 -17.17 -5.94
CA SER A 208 -9.89 -16.47 -6.16
C SER A 208 -9.72 -14.94 -6.25
N ALA A 209 -8.79 -14.37 -5.48
CA ALA A 209 -8.47 -12.94 -5.51
C ALA A 209 -7.73 -12.54 -6.79
N VAL A 210 -6.88 -13.42 -7.32
CA VAL A 210 -6.23 -13.23 -8.64
C VAL A 210 -7.29 -13.22 -9.75
N GLN A 211 -8.21 -14.19 -9.74
CA GLN A 211 -9.30 -14.27 -10.73
C GLN A 211 -10.23 -13.05 -10.66
N ALA A 212 -10.44 -12.50 -9.47
CA ALA A 212 -11.21 -11.29 -9.24
C ALA A 212 -10.45 -9.99 -9.60
N GLY A 213 -9.18 -10.07 -10.03
CA GLY A 213 -8.36 -8.90 -10.38
C GLY A 213 -7.89 -8.07 -9.16
N GLN A 214 -8.00 -8.61 -7.96
CA GLN A 214 -7.60 -7.94 -6.72
C GLN A 214 -6.09 -8.00 -6.47
N VAL A 215 -5.41 -8.99 -7.06
CA VAL A 215 -3.94 -9.14 -7.04
C VAL A 215 -3.43 -8.97 -8.46
N LYS A 216 -2.50 -8.03 -8.68
CA LYS A 216 -1.87 -7.82 -9.98
C LYS A 216 -0.68 -8.77 -10.12
N VAL A 217 -0.87 -9.82 -10.90
CA VAL A 217 0.22 -10.69 -11.35
C VAL A 217 0.98 -9.96 -12.49
N PRO A 218 2.28 -9.67 -12.36
CA PRO A 218 3.10 -9.05 -13.40
C PRO A 218 3.22 -9.87 -14.68
#